data_AF-A0A358Q2E4-F1
#
_entry.id   AF-A0A358Q2E4-F1
#
_cell.length_a   1.000
_cell.length_b   1.000
_cell.length_c   1.000
_cell.angle_alpha   90.00
_cell.angle_beta   90.00
_cell.angle_gamma   90.00
#
_symmetry.space_group_name_H-M   'P 1'
#
loop_
_entity.id
_entity.type
_entity.pdbx_description
1 polymer ?
#
loop_
_entity_poly.entity_id
_entity_poly.type
_entity_poly.pdbx_seq_one_letter_code
_entity_poly.pdbx_strand_id
1 'polypeptide(L)'
;MIVTAYSANDKGMDGKGITASGETVQEGRTIAADPSVPFGTQIHIPRLGNTYTVTDRGGAIRGNRIDLYMEKRSDAIEFGVWELEVWIGK
;
A
#
# COMPACT_ATOMS: atom_id res chain seq x y z
N MET A 1 6.11 12.00 -1.62
CA MET A 1 4.84 11.32 -1.31
C MET A 1 5.00 10.62 0.03
N ILE A 2 3.99 10.62 0.90
CA ILE A 2 4.07 9.86 2.17
C ILE A 2 3.83 8.38 1.87
N VAL A 3 4.77 7.54 2.29
CA VAL A 3 4.71 6.08 2.14
C VAL A 3 4.74 5.47 3.54
N THR A 4 3.70 4.70 3.86
CA THR A 4 3.61 3.91 5.08
C THR A 4 3.49 2.43 4.74
N ALA A 5 3.39 1.56 5.75
CA ALA A 5 3.05 0.17 5.57
C ALA A 5 1.94 -0.27 6.53
N TYR A 6 1.17 -1.28 6.11
CA TYR A 6 0.12 -1.92 6.89
C TYR A 6 0.18 -3.44 6.74
N SER A 7 -0.47 -4.14 7.68
CA SER A 7 -0.68 -5.58 7.63
C SER A 7 -2.16 -5.90 7.80
N ALA A 8 -2.60 -7.05 7.26
CA ALA A 8 -3.94 -7.58 7.52
C ALA A 8 -4.21 -7.85 9.01
N ASN A 9 -3.15 -7.93 9.82
CA ASN A 9 -3.22 -8.14 11.27
C ASN A 9 -3.24 -6.83 12.08
N ASP A 10 -3.29 -5.66 11.43
CA ASP A 10 -3.41 -4.39 12.13
C ASP A 10 -4.78 -4.18 12.78
N LYS A 11 -4.79 -3.41 13.85
CA LYS A 11 -6.02 -3.08 14.57
C LYS A 11 -6.97 -2.32 13.64
N GLY A 12 -8.16 -2.87 13.42
CA GLY A 12 -9.18 -2.29 12.53
C GLY A 12 -9.29 -2.98 11.18
N MET A 13 -8.40 -3.94 10.88
CA MET A 13 -8.55 -4.85 9.74
C MET A 13 -9.40 -6.06 10.13
N ASP A 14 -10.07 -6.68 9.15
CA ASP A 14 -10.89 -7.88 9.38
C ASP A 14 -10.08 -9.19 9.37
N GLY A 15 -8.77 -9.10 9.13
CA GLY A 15 -7.84 -10.23 9.10
C GLY A 15 -7.97 -11.13 7.86
N LYS A 16 -8.88 -10.84 6.92
CA LYS A 16 -9.12 -11.72 5.77
C LYS A 16 -8.10 -11.54 4.65
N GLY A 17 -7.42 -10.40 4.62
CA GLY A 17 -6.47 -10.07 3.55
C GLY A 17 -7.14 -9.88 2.19
N ILE A 18 -8.39 -9.39 2.16
CA ILE A 18 -9.09 -9.06 0.91
C ILE A 18 -9.06 -7.56 0.73
N THR A 19 -8.48 -7.12 -0.38
CA THR A 19 -8.35 -5.71 -0.76
C THR A 19 -9.67 -5.15 -1.27
N ALA A 20 -9.76 -3.81 -1.36
CA ALA A 20 -10.93 -3.13 -1.92
C ALA A 20 -11.23 -3.48 -3.39
N SER A 21 -10.27 -3.97 -4.18
CA SER A 21 -10.53 -4.50 -5.53
C SER A 21 -11.14 -5.90 -5.54
N GLY A 22 -11.17 -6.59 -4.38
CA GLY A 22 -11.62 -7.98 -4.23
C GLY A 22 -10.50 -9.02 -4.35
N GLU A 23 -9.25 -8.58 -4.54
CA GLU A 23 -8.09 -9.46 -4.63
C GLU A 23 -7.50 -9.77 -3.24
N THR A 24 -6.82 -10.91 -3.11
CA THR A 24 -6.02 -11.22 -1.93
C THR A 24 -4.76 -10.35 -1.88
N VAL A 25 -4.46 -9.80 -0.71
CA VAL A 25 -3.22 -9.07 -0.43
C VAL A 25 -1.98 -9.93 -0.72
N GLN A 26 -0.93 -9.28 -1.20
CA GLN A 26 0.35 -9.92 -1.48
C GLN A 26 1.49 -8.92 -1.22
N GLU A 27 2.44 -9.28 -0.36
CA GLU A 27 3.62 -8.45 -0.07
C GLU A 27 4.48 -8.31 -1.33
N GLY A 28 5.11 -7.13 -1.48
CA GLY A 28 5.87 -6.79 -2.68
C GLY A 28 5.01 -6.46 -3.90
N ARG A 29 3.68 -6.61 -3.82
CA ARG A 29 2.73 -6.27 -4.90
C ARG A 29 1.68 -5.27 -4.45
N THR A 30 0.99 -5.50 -3.34
CA THR A 30 -0.23 -4.77 -2.98
C THR A 30 0.08 -3.42 -2.36
N ILE A 31 -0.61 -2.38 -2.82
CA ILE A 31 -0.59 -1.04 -2.21
C ILE A 31 -1.99 -0.45 -2.11
N ALA A 32 -2.25 0.26 -1.01
CA ALA A 32 -3.40 1.12 -0.86
C ALA A 32 -3.06 2.54 -1.34
N ALA A 33 -3.99 3.15 -2.07
CA ALA A 33 -3.86 4.53 -2.56
C ALA A 33 -5.20 5.28 -2.48
N ASP A 34 -5.16 6.60 -2.72
CA ASP A 34 -6.37 7.42 -2.84
C ASP A 34 -7.29 6.88 -3.95
N PRO A 35 -8.63 6.92 -3.79
CA PRO A 35 -9.56 6.50 -4.84
C PRO A 35 -9.43 7.21 -6.19
N SER A 36 -8.80 8.39 -6.25
CA SER A 36 -8.48 9.06 -7.51
C SER A 36 -7.46 8.29 -8.36
N VAL A 37 -6.69 7.38 -7.76
CA VAL A 37 -5.75 6.51 -8.45
C VAL A 37 -6.46 5.20 -8.79
N PRO A 38 -6.68 4.87 -10.08
CA PRO A 38 -7.40 3.65 -10.47
C PRO A 38 -6.78 2.37 -9.90
N PHE A 39 -7.61 1.34 -9.71
CA PHE A 39 -7.07 0.00 -9.45
C PHE A 39 -6.28 -0.49 -10.67
N GLY A 40 -5.24 -1.28 -10.42
CA GLY A 40 -4.32 -1.78 -11.44
C GLY A 40 -3.16 -0.84 -11.76
N THR A 41 -3.25 0.44 -11.38
CA THR A 41 -2.16 1.41 -11.56
C THR A 41 -0.87 0.89 -10.93
N GLN A 42 0.22 0.97 -11.69
CA GLN A 42 1.56 0.60 -11.24
C GLN A 42 2.22 1.79 -10.55
N ILE A 43 2.79 1.56 -9.36
CA ILE A 43 3.51 2.57 -8.58
C ILE A 43 4.94 2.08 -8.40
N HIS A 44 5.89 2.79 -8.99
CA HIS A 44 7.31 2.50 -8.83
C HIS A 44 7.90 3.38 -7.71
N ILE A 45 8.63 2.75 -6.78
CA ILE A 45 9.30 3.43 -5.67
C ILE A 45 10.81 3.15 -5.80
N PRO A 46 11.58 4.06 -6.44
CA PRO A 46 12.99 3.83 -6.75
C PRO A 46 13.83 3.44 -5.53
N ARG A 47 13.55 4.07 -4.37
CA ARG A 47 14.27 3.80 -3.12
C ARG A 47 14.13 2.36 -2.64
N LEU A 48 13.01 1.70 -2.95
CA LEU A 48 12.72 0.31 -2.62
C LEU A 48 13.07 -0.64 -3.78
N GLY A 49 13.42 -0.11 -4.96
CA GLY A 49 13.73 -0.91 -6.14
C GLY A 49 12.57 -1.78 -6.62
N ASN A 50 11.32 -1.40 -6.32
CA ASN A 50 10.15 -2.23 -6.59
C ASN A 50 8.99 -1.44 -7.21
N THR A 51 8.12 -2.17 -7.91
CA THR A 51 6.88 -1.66 -8.48
C THR A 51 5.70 -2.43 -7.87
N TYR A 52 4.73 -1.67 -7.38
CA TYR A 52 3.54 -2.16 -6.71
C TYR A 52 2.30 -1.91 -7.56
N THR A 53 1.25 -2.68 -7.33
CA THR A 53 -0.05 -2.56 -7.98
C THR A 53 -1.07 -2.03 -6.98
N VAL A 54 -1.75 -0.95 -7.37
CA VAL A 54 -2.86 -0.39 -6.59
C VAL A 54 -4.04 -1.36 -6.65
N THR A 55 -4.29 -2.07 -5.56
CA THR A 55 -5.46 -2.96 -5.41
C THR A 55 -6.30 -2.63 -4.19
N ASP A 56 -5.80 -1.78 -3.29
CA ASP A 56 -6.46 -1.52 -2.02
C ASP A 56 -6.80 -0.05 -1.77
N ARG A 57 -7.61 0.20 -0.74
CA ARG A 57 -8.06 1.51 -0.27
C ARG A 57 -8.02 1.55 1.25
N GLY A 58 -7.60 2.68 1.81
CA GLY A 58 -7.70 2.94 3.24
C GLY A 58 -8.38 4.28 3.50
N GLY A 59 -9.19 4.36 4.56
CA GLY A 59 -9.91 5.60 4.91
C GLY A 59 -8.97 6.80 5.08
N ALA A 60 -7.81 6.58 5.70
CA ALA A 60 -6.75 7.56 5.93
C ALA A 60 -5.76 7.72 4.76
N ILE A 61 -5.86 6.88 3.72
CA ILE A 61 -4.96 6.91 2.58
C ILE A 61 -5.57 7.82 1.51
N ARG A 62 -5.25 9.12 1.63
CA ARG A 62 -5.82 10.20 0.82
C ARG A 62 -4.76 11.14 0.28
N GLY A 63 -5.00 11.67 -0.91
CA GLY A 63 -4.09 12.60 -1.59
C GLY A 63 -2.70 12.00 -1.84
N ASN A 64 -1.64 12.72 -1.43
CA ASN A 64 -0.25 12.32 -1.68
C ASN A 64 0.27 11.30 -0.63
N ARG A 65 -0.50 10.24 -0.38
CA ARG A 65 -0.20 9.17 0.57
C ARG A 65 -0.54 7.81 -0.01
N ILE A 66 0.33 6.83 0.23
CA ILE A 66 0.16 5.42 -0.13
C ILE A 66 0.57 4.53 1.05
N ASP A 67 0.05 3.30 1.07
CA ASP A 67 0.30 2.33 2.15
C ASP A 67 0.68 0.96 1.58
N LEU A 68 1.90 0.49 1.86
CA LEU A 68 2.42 -0.77 1.35
C LEU A 68 1.92 -1.94 2.20
N TYR A 69 1.41 -2.98 1.56
CA TYR A 69 1.07 -4.19 2.29
C TYR A 69 2.34 -4.98 2.67
N MET A 70 2.40 -5.40 3.93
CA MET A 70 3.37 -6.35 4.48
C MET A 70 2.65 -7.48 5.21
N GLU A 71 3.13 -8.72 5.06
CA GLU A 71 2.55 -9.90 5.68
C GLU A 71 2.62 -9.79 7.21
N LYS A 72 3.79 -9.41 7.72
CA LYS A 72 4.02 -9.30 9.15
C LYS A 72 3.79 -7.87 9.63
N ARG A 73 2.96 -7.76 10.67
CA ARG A 73 2.73 -6.51 11.37
C ARG A 73 4.01 -5.88 11.96
N SER A 74 4.96 -6.71 12.42
CA SER A 74 6.27 -6.22 12.89
C SER A 74 7.00 -5.42 11.81
N ASP A 75 6.95 -5.90 10.58
CA ASP A 75 7.72 -5.37 9.47
C ASP A 75 7.08 -4.04 9.02
N ALA A 76 5.74 -3.95 9.04
CA ALA A 76 5.02 -2.69 8.82
C ALA A 76 5.35 -1.62 9.88
N ILE A 77 5.47 -2.02 11.15
CA ILE A 77 5.86 -1.13 12.25
C ILE A 77 7.31 -0.66 12.08
N GLU A 78 8.22 -1.58 11.74
CA GLU A 78 9.64 -1.27 11.52
C GLU A 78 9.83 -0.39 10.29
N PHE A 79 9.05 -0.60 9.23
CA PHE A 79 9.05 0.27 8.06
C PHE A 79 8.70 1.71 8.46
N GLY A 80 7.65 1.92 9.25
CA GLY A 80 7.31 3.25 9.75
C GLY A 80 6.78 4.19 8.65
N VAL A 81 7.19 5.46 8.69
CA VAL A 81 6.69 6.52 7.80
C VAL A 81 7.84 7.17 7.06
N TRP A 82 7.74 7.24 5.74
CA TRP A 82 8.75 7.85 4.89
C TRP A 82 8.13 8.89 3.96
N GLU A 83 8.91 9.92 3.65
CA GLU A 83 8.66 10.75 2.48
C GLU A 83 9.58 10.30 1.35
N LEU A 84 9.01 9.68 0.32
CA LEU A 84 9.75 9.10 -0.80
C LEU A 84 9.33 9.70 -2.14
N GLU A 85 10.26 9.63 -3.08
CA GLU A 85 9.97 9.78 -4.50
C GLU A 85 9.17 8.57 -5.00
N VAL A 86 8.09 8.84 -5.71
CA VAL A 86 7.14 7.83 -6.18
C VAL A 86 6.71 8.17 -7.59
N TRP A 87 6.77 7.19 -8.48
CA TRP A 87 6.42 7.34 -9.88
C TRP A 87 5.14 6.56 -10.16
N ILE A 88 4.08 7.26 -10.58
CA ILE A 88 2.78 6.65 -10.88
C ILE A 88 2.73 6.36 -12.39
N GLY A 89 2.65 5.08 -12.75
CA GLY A 89 2.45 4.64 -14.12
C GLY A 89 1.09 5.08 -14.66
N LYS A 90 1.08 5.57 -15.90
CA LYS A 90 -0.16 5.88 -16.63
C LYS A 90 -0.83 4.62 -17.16
#